data_AF-A0A532UJZ8-F1
#
_entry.id   AF-A0A532UJZ8-F1
#
_cell.length_a   1.000
_cell.length_b   1.000
_cell.length_c   1.000
_cell.angle_alpha   90.00
_cell.angle_beta   90.00
_cell.angle_gamma   90.00
#
_symmetry.space_group_name_H-M   'P 1'
#
loop_
_entity.id
_entity.type
_entity.pdbx_description
1 polymer ?
#
loop_
_entity_poly.entity_id
_entity_poly.type
_entity_poly.pdbx_seq_one_letter_code
_entity_poly.pdbx_strand_id
1 'polypeptide(L)' 'MNNGKSFWQHENGRIYAVESDPFGKIIGGVGPLEPDNLHDLDQYDYKPSIKGWLEEAVAQRKLRRINPALCQ' A
#
# COMPACT_ATOMS: atom_id res chain seq x y z
N MET A 1 -17.61 -5.00 -9.11
CA MET A 1 -16.60 -3.92 -9.02
C MET A 1 -15.46 -4.49 -8.19
N ASN A 2 -14.22 -4.44 -8.68
CA ASN A 2 -13.08 -5.04 -8.00
C ASN A 2 -12.34 -3.97 -7.20
N ASN A 3 -11.83 -4.35 -6.02
CA ASN A 3 -10.94 -3.50 -5.25
C ASN A 3 -9.63 -3.28 -6.01
N GLY A 4 -9.04 -2.09 -5.87
CA GLY A 4 -7.73 -1.77 -6.41
C GLY A 4 -6.65 -2.06 -5.37
N LYS A 5 -5.61 -2.80 -5.76
CA LYS A 5 -4.42 -3.02 -4.94
C LYS A 5 -3.24 -2.24 -5.51
N SER A 6 -2.38 -1.68 -4.66
CA SER A 6 -1.20 -0.94 -5.11
C SER A 6 -0.14 -0.85 -4.04
N PHE A 7 1.13 -0.69 -4.44
CA PHE A 7 2.22 -0.40 -3.52
C PHE A 7 2.33 1.09 -3.25
N TRP A 8 2.63 1.42 -2.00
CA TRP A 8 2.86 2.78 -1.55
C TRP A 8 4.15 2.80 -0.74
N GLN A 9 5.02 3.76 -1.02
CA GLN A 9 6.26 3.95 -0.30
C GLN A 9 6.12 5.11 0.66
N HIS A 10 6.54 4.89 1.90
CA HIS A 10 6.67 5.93 2.89
C HIS A 10 8.01 6.66 2.70
N GLU A 11 8.11 7.92 3.13
CA GLU A 11 9.34 8.73 3.05
C GLU A 11 10.58 8.09 3.70
N ASN A 12 10.40 7.09 4.57
CA ASN A 12 11.47 6.34 5.22
C ASN A 12 11.97 5.14 4.36
N GLY A 13 11.50 5.03 3.12
CA GLY A 13 11.84 3.95 2.20
C GLY A 13 11.02 2.67 2.35
N ARG A 14 10.24 2.52 3.42
CA ARG A 14 9.42 1.32 3.66
C ARG A 14 8.23 1.27 2.71
N ILE A 15 7.92 0.08 2.22
CA ILE A 15 6.83 -0.15 1.27
C ILE A 15 5.64 -0.77 1.98
N TYR A 16 4.44 -0.44 1.53
CA TYR A 16 3.18 -0.95 2.04
C TYR A 16 2.33 -1.35 0.85
N ALA A 17 1.74 -2.54 0.88
CA ALA A 17 0.68 -2.86 -0.07
C ALA A 17 -0.64 -2.36 0.51
N VAL A 18 -1.39 -1.60 -0.29
CA VAL A 18 -2.62 -0.94 0.10
C VAL A 18 -3.74 -1.45 -0.79
N GLU A 19 -4.83 -1.88 -0.17
CA GLU A 19 -6.07 -2.19 -0.84
C GLU A 19 -7.03 -1.01 -0.69
N SER A 20 -7.58 -0.57 -1.80
CA SER A 20 -8.59 0.46 -1.88
C SER A 20 -9.84 -0.08 -2.55
N ASP A 21 -10.99 0.40 -2.09
CA ASP A 21 -12.24 0.11 -2.76
C ASP A 21 -12.30 0.81 -4.14
N PRO A 22 -13.30 0.50 -4.99
CA PRO A 22 -13.48 1.14 -6.30
C PRO A 22 -13.56 2.68 -6.28
N PHE A 23 -13.95 3.29 -5.16
CA PHE A 23 -14.01 4.75 -4.96
C PHE A 23 -12.69 5.35 -4.45
N GLY A 24 -11.64 4.54 -4.27
CA GLY A 24 -10.32 4.99 -3.84
C GLY A 24 -10.16 5.16 -2.33
N LYS A 25 -11.11 4.69 -1.51
CA LYS A 25 -10.94 4.66 -0.05
C LYS A 25 -10.08 3.47 0.33
N ILE A 26 -9.11 3.70 1.20
CA ILE A 26 -8.29 2.63 1.76
C ILE A 26 -9.17 1.75 2.64
N ILE A 27 -9.18 0.44 2.38
CA ILE A 27 -9.94 -0.54 3.18
C ILE A 27 -9.03 -1.49 3.97
N GLY A 28 -7.78 -1.63 3.54
CA GLY A 28 -6.80 -2.46 4.23
C GLY A 28 -5.39 -2.26 3.70
N GLY A 29 -4.44 -2.86 4.37
CA GLY A 29 -3.06 -2.87 3.93
C GLY A 29 -2.20 -3.89 4.64
N VAL A 30 -0.97 -4.01 4.17
CA VAL A 30 0.07 -4.80 4.81
C VAL A 30 1.41 -4.08 4.68
N GLY A 31 2.23 -4.22 5.72
CA GLY A 31 3.58 -3.72 5.75
C GLY A 31 4.06 -3.45 7.18
N PRO A 32 5.29 -2.96 7.33
CA PRO A 32 6.22 -2.61 6.25
C PRO A 32 6.73 -3.84 5.48
N LEU A 33 6.88 -3.69 4.17
CA LEU A 33 7.42 -4.67 3.22
C LEU A 33 8.83 -4.25 2.79
N GLU A 34 9.66 -5.25 2.49
CA GLU A 34 11.01 -5.01 1.97
C GLU A 34 10.99 -4.80 0.45
N PRO A 35 11.68 -3.78 -0.07
CA PRO A 35 11.68 -3.45 -1.50
C PRO A 35 12.26 -4.56 -2.38
N ASP A 36 13.25 -5.31 -1.87
CA ASP A 36 13.89 -6.41 -2.59
C ASP A 36 13.09 -7.71 -2.58
N ASN A 37 11.99 -7.78 -1.82
CA ASN A 37 11.17 -8.98 -1.67
C ASN A 37 9.67 -8.65 -1.79
N LEU A 38 9.31 -7.88 -2.81
CA LEU A 38 7.91 -7.61 -3.14
C LEU A 38 7.34 -8.78 -3.96
N HIS A 39 6.25 -9.34 -3.47
CA HIS A 39 5.43 -10.33 -4.17
C HIS A 39 4.35 -9.65 -4.99
N ASP A 40 3.55 -10.43 -5.72
CA ASP A 40 2.37 -9.89 -6.39
C ASP A 40 1.37 -9.35 -5.35
N LEU A 41 0.63 -8.29 -5.70
CA LEU A 41 -0.34 -7.66 -4.82
C LEU A 41 -1.45 -8.64 -4.38
N ASP A 42 -1.76 -9.66 -5.17
CA ASP A 42 -2.74 -10.69 -4.80
C ASP A 42 -2.23 -11.71 -3.78
N GLN A 43 -0.92 -11.75 -3.50
CA GLN A 43 -0.32 -12.68 -2.54
C GLN A 43 -0.30 -12.15 -1.10
N TYR A 44 -0.75 -10.91 -0.88
CA TYR A 44 -0.75 -10.27 0.43
C TYR A 44 -2.09 -10.39 1.15
N ASP A 45 -2.03 -10.57 2.47
CA ASP A 45 -3.18 -10.53 3.36
C ASP A 45 -3.40 -9.09 3.86
N TYR A 46 -4.39 -8.41 3.28
CA TYR A 46 -4.70 -7.01 3.59
C TYR A 46 -5.52 -6.93 4.87
N LYS A 47 -4.94 -6.35 5.93
CA LYS A 47 -5.58 -6.25 7.23
C LYS A 47 -6.15 -4.84 7.47
N PRO A 48 -7.36 -4.73 8.05
CA PRO A 48 -7.91 -3.43 8.44
C PRO A 48 -7.15 -2.80 9.62
N SER A 49 -6.34 -3.56 10.35
CA SER A 49 -5.59 -3.08 11.53
C SER A 49 -4.62 -1.95 11.22
N ILE A 50 -4.07 -1.88 9.99
CA ILE A 50 -3.15 -0.81 9.57
C ILE A 50 -3.87 0.31 8.80
N LYS A 51 -5.17 0.18 8.52
CA LYS A 51 -5.96 1.15 7.74
C LYS A 51 -5.84 2.58 8.29
N GLY A 52 -6.03 2.74 9.61
CA GLY A 52 -5.96 4.07 10.24
C GLY A 52 -4.61 4.73 10.05
N TRP A 53 -3.52 3.98 10.23
CA TRP A 53 -2.16 4.48 10.02
C TRP A 53 -1.92 4.87 8.55
N LEU A 54 -2.41 4.06 7.59
CA LEU A 54 -2.29 4.38 6.17
C LEU A 54 -3.04 5.66 5.82
N GLU A 55 -4.29 5.81 6.28
CA GLU A 55 -5.09 7.02 6.08
C GLU A 55 -4.37 8.27 6.63
N GLU A 56 -3.80 8.18 7.84
CA GLU A 56 -3.04 9.27 8.46
C GLU A 56 -1.75 9.60 7.69
N ALA A 57 -0.97 8.60 7.30
CA ALA A 57 0.28 8.82 6.57
C ALA A 57 0.03 9.36 5.15
N VAL A 58 -1.10 9.02 4.51
CA VAL A 58 -1.54 9.63 3.25
C VAL A 58 -1.98 11.07 3.46
N ALA A 59 -2.77 11.35 4.50
CA ALA A 59 -3.18 12.72 4.85
C ALA A 59 -1.97 13.63 5.13
N GLN A 60 -0.92 13.08 5.75
CA GLN A 60 0.35 13.76 6.00
C GLN A 60 1.29 13.80 4.77
N ARG A 61 0.87 13.26 3.60
CA ARG A 61 1.67 13.16 2.36
C ARG A 61 2.98 12.40 2.51
N LYS A 62 3.07 11.52 3.50
CA LYS A 62 4.25 10.69 3.80
C LYS A 62 4.25 9.39 3.01
N LEU A 63 3.08 8.92 2.59
CA LEU A 63 2.89 7.76 1.71
C LEU A 63 2.61 8.22 0.29
N ARG A 64 3.30 7.63 -0.68
CA ARG A 64 3.11 7.88 -2.11
C ARG A 64 2.93 6.57 -2.85
N ARG A 65 1.96 6.51 -3.75
CA ARG A 65 1.77 5.35 -4.63
C ARG A 65 3.01 5.17 -5.52
N ILE A 66 3.53 3.95 -5.57
CA ILE A 66 4.64 3.57 -6.43
C ILE A 66 4.21 2.45 -7.36
N ASN A 67 4.83 2.39 -8.54
CA ASN A 67 4.71 1.24 -9.44
C ASN A 67 6.05 0.49 -9.44
N PRO A 68 6.19 -0.62 -8.69
CA PRO A 68 7.46 -1.33 -8.62
C PRO A 68 7.88 -1.90 -9.98
N ALA A 69 6.94 -2.15 -10.89
CA ALA A 69 7.23 -2.60 -12.26
C ALA A 69 7.97 -1.56 -13.12
N LEU A 70 8.02 -0.29 -12.69
CA LEU A 70 8.79 0.78 -13.35
C LEU A 70 10.16 1.02 -12.70
N CYS A 71 10.48 0.35 -11.59
CA CYS A 71 11.77 0.45 -10.90
C CYS A 71 12.73 -0.70 -11.21
N GLN A 72 12.46 -1.51 -12.24
CA GLN A 72 13.37 -2.54 -12.77
C GLN A 72 14.25 -1.99 -13.89
#